data_AF-A0A6C0DQ78-F1
#
_entry.id   AF-A0A6C0DQ78-F1
#
_cell.length_a   1.000
_cell.length_b   1.000
_cell.length_c   1.000
_cell.angle_alpha   90.00
_cell.angle_beta   90.00
_cell.angle_gamma   90.00
#
_symmetry.space_group_name_H-M   'P 1'
#
loop_
_entity.id
_entity.type
_entity.pdbx_description
1 polymer ?
#
loop_
_entity_poly.entity_id
_entity_poly.type
_entity_poly.pdbx_seq_one_letter_code
_entity_poly.pdbx_strand_id
1 'polypeptide(L)'
;MTDFQSAFDTNTSGINTTLTTQLSSVQQWANIPGSLVKASSSSAGYLWGFNSVNKVYVCQQPCTGNWEEADITKLQPPKPSSLGYLSGRWISGNIPIINSDVDDQGNPVYISFESPYTKMVRSDGVSKFYVGPISNYSSGNWNSYSKAPPGAYNLNLNPVQNSPPVTTLDIATDETNVYLLFLSGSTTSIAVKTANNQTDWSVIQVSTPQFSPTNIFSTQTYIWLQGASNQKVKIPKPLSMSNSMPVGDISVKITSSSSSALYGIDGSGNAMKTDETLQTGWAPVAGLQGRPVSSLVGDLDQTGLFVINGAGVSECVGDCSIPQITPLNTQGYMPLYLTGDPATKQLWMTSSTEGSVGNIFNRIANPDYGSITGSIAPLDKNRDDIKTDVTKEYSKQTQVMNVNKQLSMFKSLFNHLFGEATKAQTNANTRISQVETDLQNKKKTLDQLNSIQPTIQKFVVTLAITALVYAVFSPFGWYVHAIALVVLVIGIYLTLNNDVTLSRLWSRLP
;
A
#
# COMPACT_ATOMS: atom_id res chain seq x y z
N MET A 1 25.77 -6.28 18.93
CA MET A 1 25.68 -6.00 17.47
C MET A 1 24.65 -6.91 16.79
N THR A 2 24.61 -8.21 17.09
CA THR A 2 23.63 -9.17 16.52
C THR A 2 22.17 -8.83 16.79
N ASP A 3 21.83 -8.31 17.97
CA ASP A 3 20.44 -7.99 18.34
C ASP A 3 19.90 -6.71 17.66
N PHE A 4 20.79 -5.76 17.34
CA PHE A 4 20.39 -4.56 16.59
C PHE A 4 20.15 -4.88 15.12
N GLN A 5 20.98 -5.75 14.55
CA GLN A 5 20.84 -6.20 13.17
C GLN A 5 19.52 -6.95 12.99
N SER A 6 19.19 -7.89 13.87
CA SER A 6 17.93 -8.64 13.80
C SER A 6 16.70 -7.74 13.97
N ALA A 7 16.73 -6.76 14.88
CA ALA A 7 15.64 -5.80 15.05
C ALA A 7 15.46 -4.87 13.84
N PHE A 8 16.57 -4.38 13.26
CA PHE A 8 16.55 -3.56 12.05
C PHE A 8 16.01 -4.33 10.84
N ASP A 9 16.45 -5.59 10.65
CA ASP A 9 16.01 -6.45 9.56
C ASP A 9 14.53 -6.84 9.71
N THR A 10 14.06 -7.05 10.94
CA THR A 10 12.64 -7.32 11.24
C THR A 10 11.76 -6.11 10.90
N ASN A 11 12.15 -4.90 11.28
CA ASN A 11 11.40 -3.70 10.91
C ASN A 11 11.42 -3.45 9.40
N THR A 12 12.56 -3.65 8.75
CA THR A 12 12.71 -3.48 7.30
C THR A 12 11.86 -4.49 6.52
N SER A 13 11.84 -5.75 6.94
CA SER A 13 10.99 -6.78 6.34
C SER A 13 9.50 -6.55 6.62
N GLY A 14 9.13 -6.03 7.79
CA GLY A 14 7.76 -5.59 8.10
C GLY A 14 7.28 -4.45 7.19
N ILE A 15 8.11 -3.43 6.97
CA ILE A 15 7.85 -2.34 6.01
C ILE A 15 7.68 -2.92 4.60
N ASN A 16 8.63 -3.74 4.13
CA ASN A 16 8.59 -4.33 2.80
C ASN A 16 7.36 -5.22 2.58
N THR A 17 6.98 -6.01 3.59
CA THR A 17 5.79 -6.88 3.52
C THR A 17 4.51 -6.06 3.46
N THR A 18 4.40 -5.01 4.28
CA THR A 18 3.23 -4.12 4.31
C THR A 18 3.10 -3.35 3.00
N LEU A 19 4.20 -2.81 2.46
CA LEU A 19 4.22 -2.20 1.14
C LEU A 19 3.83 -3.21 0.05
N THR A 20 4.44 -4.39 0.05
CA THR A 20 4.23 -5.38 -1.01
C THR A 20 2.81 -5.93 -0.99
N THR A 21 2.18 -6.10 0.17
CA THR A 21 0.81 -6.68 0.27
C THR A 21 -0.29 -5.63 0.13
N GLN A 22 -0.13 -4.45 0.75
CA GLN A 22 -1.18 -3.42 0.74
C GLN A 22 -1.07 -2.47 -0.45
N LEU A 23 0.11 -2.14 -0.97
CA LEU A 23 0.19 -1.34 -2.22
C LEU A 23 -0.08 -2.16 -3.47
N SER A 24 0.33 -3.44 -3.53
CA SER A 24 0.07 -4.26 -4.73
C SER A 24 -1.42 -4.53 -4.93
N SER A 25 -2.16 -4.81 -3.85
CA SER A 25 -3.61 -5.03 -3.90
C SER A 25 -4.42 -3.78 -4.22
N VAL A 26 -3.83 -2.59 -4.00
CA VAL A 26 -4.49 -1.29 -4.14
C VAL A 26 -4.13 -0.59 -5.46
N GLN A 27 -2.95 -0.87 -6.03
CA GLN A 27 -2.48 -0.24 -7.28
C GLN A 27 -2.68 -1.10 -8.54
N GLN A 28 -3.00 -2.39 -8.41
CA GLN A 28 -3.11 -3.29 -9.55
C GLN A 28 -4.54 -3.40 -10.06
N TRP A 29 -4.68 -3.55 -11.38
CA TRP A 29 -5.94 -3.87 -12.00
C TRP A 29 -6.26 -5.34 -11.74
N ALA A 30 -7.35 -5.62 -11.01
CA ALA A 30 -7.81 -6.98 -10.82
C ALA A 30 -8.59 -7.43 -12.07
N ASN A 31 -8.20 -8.54 -12.68
CA ASN A 31 -8.91 -9.11 -13.83
C ASN A 31 -10.18 -9.81 -13.35
N ILE A 32 -11.33 -9.31 -13.79
CA ILE A 32 -12.65 -9.84 -13.46
C ILE A 32 -13.09 -10.81 -14.56
N PRO A 33 -13.55 -12.03 -14.20
CA PRO A 33 -14.01 -12.99 -15.19
C PRO A 33 -15.11 -12.41 -16.08
N GLY A 34 -15.05 -12.66 -17.38
CA GLY A 34 -16.06 -12.22 -18.35
C GLY A 34 -15.50 -11.42 -19.53
N SER A 35 -16.32 -11.25 -20.56
CA SER A 35 -15.95 -10.50 -21.77
C SER A 35 -17.02 -9.48 -22.13
N LEU A 36 -16.68 -8.19 -22.04
CA LEU A 36 -17.57 -7.06 -22.34
C LEU A 36 -16.91 -6.10 -23.32
N VAL A 37 -17.73 -5.49 -24.19
CA VAL A 37 -17.31 -4.38 -25.04
C VAL A 37 -17.18 -3.12 -24.19
N LYS A 38 -18.26 -2.76 -23.48
CA LYS A 38 -18.32 -1.60 -22.58
C LYS A 38 -19.03 -1.98 -21.29
N ALA A 39 -18.58 -1.38 -20.20
CA ALA A 39 -19.23 -1.40 -18.91
C ALA A 39 -19.62 0.03 -18.47
N SER A 40 -20.65 0.15 -17.65
CA SER A 40 -21.08 1.39 -17.00
C SER A 40 -21.42 1.08 -15.55
N SER A 41 -20.78 1.79 -14.62
CA SER A 41 -20.97 1.57 -13.19
C SER A 41 -22.00 2.53 -12.61
N SER A 42 -22.97 2.00 -11.87
CA SER A 42 -24.00 2.76 -11.18
C SER A 42 -23.62 2.92 -9.70
N SER A 43 -23.84 4.11 -9.15
CA SER A 43 -23.75 4.36 -7.70
C SER A 43 -24.82 3.63 -6.88
N ALA A 44 -25.80 2.98 -7.53
CA ALA A 44 -26.72 2.03 -6.89
C ALA A 44 -26.04 0.71 -6.46
N GLY A 45 -24.74 0.55 -6.72
CA GLY A 45 -23.97 -0.65 -6.37
C GLY A 45 -24.07 -1.76 -7.42
N TYR A 46 -24.23 -1.40 -8.70
CA TYR A 46 -24.35 -2.35 -9.81
C TYR A 46 -23.48 -1.94 -10.98
N LEU A 47 -22.84 -2.92 -11.61
CA LEU A 47 -22.11 -2.76 -12.85
C LEU A 47 -22.92 -3.39 -13.98
N TRP A 48 -23.16 -2.61 -15.03
CA TRP A 48 -23.83 -3.07 -16.24
C TRP A 48 -22.88 -3.09 -17.41
N GLY A 49 -23.11 -3.97 -18.37
CA GLY A 49 -22.35 -3.96 -19.61
C GLY A 49 -22.94 -4.85 -20.67
N PHE A 50 -22.36 -4.81 -21.85
CA PHE A 50 -22.74 -5.69 -22.95
C PHE A 50 -21.51 -6.28 -23.65
N ASN A 51 -21.68 -7.45 -24.24
CA ASN A 51 -20.61 -8.15 -24.95
C ASN A 51 -20.71 -8.01 -26.47
N SER A 52 -19.74 -8.58 -27.20
CA SER A 52 -19.66 -8.53 -28.66
C SER A 52 -20.79 -9.29 -29.37
N VAL A 53 -21.56 -10.10 -28.64
CA VAL A 53 -22.72 -10.86 -29.14
C VAL A 53 -24.05 -10.17 -28.75
N ASN A 54 -23.99 -8.89 -28.36
CA ASN A 54 -25.14 -8.07 -27.98
C ASN A 54 -25.92 -8.54 -26.74
N LYS A 55 -25.36 -9.44 -25.93
CA LYS A 55 -25.94 -9.80 -24.64
C LYS A 55 -25.62 -8.73 -23.61
N VAL A 56 -26.59 -8.43 -22.76
CA VAL A 56 -26.47 -7.45 -21.67
C VAL A 56 -26.34 -8.19 -20.35
N TYR A 57 -25.42 -7.76 -19.51
CA TYR A 57 -25.16 -8.35 -18.21
C TYR A 57 -25.19 -7.30 -17.11
N VAL A 58 -25.58 -7.75 -15.93
CA VAL A 58 -25.53 -6.99 -14.68
C VAL A 58 -24.73 -7.77 -13.65
N CYS A 59 -24.02 -7.05 -12.79
CA CYS A 59 -23.27 -7.63 -11.69
C CYS A 59 -23.41 -6.74 -10.47
N GLN A 60 -23.85 -7.30 -9.35
CA GLN A 60 -23.93 -6.56 -8.09
C GLN A 60 -22.51 -6.33 -7.54
N GLN A 61 -22.24 -5.12 -7.08
CA GLN A 61 -20.98 -4.79 -6.45
C GLN A 61 -20.91 -5.29 -4.99
N PRO A 62 -19.75 -5.78 -4.51
CA PRO A 62 -18.49 -5.94 -5.25
C PRO A 62 -18.59 -7.04 -6.32
N CYS A 63 -18.32 -6.67 -7.58
CA CYS A 63 -18.48 -7.58 -8.70
C CYS A 63 -17.20 -8.40 -8.87
N THR A 64 -17.30 -9.72 -8.73
CA THR A 64 -16.16 -10.65 -8.87
C THR A 64 -16.35 -11.60 -10.05
N GLY A 65 -17.16 -11.22 -11.04
CA GLY A 65 -17.49 -12.03 -12.22
C GLY A 65 -18.81 -12.80 -12.12
N ASN A 66 -19.62 -12.53 -11.08
CA ASN A 66 -20.97 -13.04 -10.88
C ASN A 66 -21.98 -12.32 -11.79
N TRP A 67 -21.79 -12.44 -13.10
CA TRP A 67 -22.65 -11.82 -14.11
C TRP A 67 -23.99 -12.54 -14.24
N GLU A 68 -25.06 -11.76 -14.20
CA GLU A 68 -26.41 -12.19 -14.54
C GLU A 68 -26.78 -11.61 -15.91
N GLU A 69 -27.27 -12.45 -16.82
CA GLU A 69 -27.75 -12.01 -18.13
C GLU A 69 -29.10 -11.29 -17.97
N ALA A 70 -29.18 -10.04 -18.43
CA ALA A 70 -30.42 -9.29 -18.46
C ALA A 70 -31.24 -9.69 -19.70
N ASP A 71 -32.50 -10.07 -19.49
CA ASP A 71 -33.39 -10.48 -20.57
C ASP A 71 -33.74 -9.28 -21.48
N ILE A 72 -33.16 -9.27 -22.68
CA ILE A 72 -33.44 -8.29 -23.74
C ILE A 72 -34.37 -8.83 -24.83
N THR A 73 -34.92 -10.05 -24.68
CA THR A 73 -35.85 -10.62 -25.67
C THR A 73 -37.12 -9.79 -25.78
N LYS A 74 -37.54 -9.16 -24.67
CA LYS A 74 -38.66 -8.21 -24.60
C LYS A 74 -38.46 -6.93 -25.42
N LEU A 75 -37.23 -6.63 -25.83
CA LEU A 75 -36.91 -5.45 -26.66
C LEU A 75 -37.06 -5.73 -28.16
N GLN A 76 -37.22 -7.00 -28.54
CA GLN A 76 -37.51 -7.37 -29.92
C GLN A 76 -38.90 -6.84 -30.32
N PRO A 77 -39.09 -6.40 -31.57
CA PRO A 77 -40.39 -5.96 -32.01
C PRO A 77 -41.33 -7.18 -31.99
N PRO A 78 -42.63 -6.97 -31.72
CA PRO A 78 -43.60 -8.06 -31.77
C PRO A 78 -43.49 -8.76 -33.12
N LYS A 79 -43.34 -10.08 -33.08
CA LYS A 79 -43.32 -10.92 -34.28
C LYS A 79 -44.53 -10.54 -35.16
N PRO A 80 -44.36 -10.31 -36.47
CA PRO A 80 -45.45 -9.82 -37.32
C PRO A 80 -46.69 -10.70 -37.18
N SER A 81 -47.85 -10.06 -37.08
CA SER A 81 -49.14 -10.62 -36.67
C SER A 81 -49.78 -11.62 -37.66
N SER A 82 -49.13 -11.94 -38.78
CA SER A 82 -49.55 -13.08 -39.60
C SER A 82 -48.36 -13.99 -39.92
N LEU A 83 -48.51 -15.26 -39.53
CA LEU A 83 -47.61 -16.35 -39.93
C LEU A 83 -47.68 -16.64 -41.45
N GLY A 84 -48.61 -15.97 -42.14
CA GLY A 84 -48.99 -16.22 -43.52
C GLY A 84 -50.50 -16.11 -43.69
N TYR A 85 -51.01 -16.74 -44.73
CA TYR A 85 -52.44 -16.87 -44.99
C TYR A 85 -52.79 -18.28 -45.49
N LEU A 86 -54.01 -18.72 -45.22
CA LEU A 86 -54.61 -19.86 -45.89
C LEU A 86 -55.36 -19.36 -47.13
N SER A 87 -55.20 -20.06 -48.24
CA SER A 87 -56.02 -19.90 -49.45
C SER A 87 -56.61 -21.24 -49.87
N GLY A 88 -57.42 -21.33 -50.91
CA GLY A 88 -57.89 -22.61 -51.43
C GLY A 88 -59.39 -22.68 -51.69
N ARG A 89 -59.85 -23.84 -52.16
CA ARG A 89 -61.21 -23.99 -52.71
C ARG A 89 -62.32 -23.80 -51.67
N TRP A 90 -62.02 -24.03 -50.40
CA TRP A 90 -62.98 -23.93 -49.29
C TRP A 90 -62.78 -22.65 -48.47
N ILE A 91 -62.13 -21.64 -49.05
CA ILE A 91 -61.90 -20.35 -48.42
C ILE A 91 -62.37 -19.25 -49.38
N SER A 92 -63.16 -18.30 -48.89
CA SER A 92 -63.79 -17.25 -49.72
C SER A 92 -62.80 -16.16 -50.18
N GLY A 93 -61.55 -16.22 -49.73
CA GLY A 93 -60.45 -15.30 -50.01
C GLY A 93 -59.21 -15.71 -49.22
N ASN A 94 -58.09 -14.99 -49.32
CA ASN A 94 -56.95 -15.26 -48.45
C ASN A 94 -57.32 -14.91 -46.99
N ILE A 95 -57.32 -15.89 -46.09
CA ILE A 95 -57.58 -15.66 -44.66
C ILE A 95 -56.27 -15.71 -43.88
N PRO A 96 -56.02 -14.76 -42.96
CA PRO A 96 -54.78 -14.74 -42.21
C PRO A 96 -54.66 -15.95 -41.29
N ILE A 97 -53.45 -16.50 -41.18
CA ILE A 97 -53.14 -17.47 -40.12
C ILE A 97 -53.03 -16.67 -38.82
N ILE A 98 -53.94 -16.93 -37.89
CA ILE A 98 -54.05 -16.19 -36.63
C ILE A 98 -53.52 -16.96 -35.42
N ASN A 99 -53.24 -18.26 -35.59
CA ASN A 99 -52.56 -19.05 -34.57
C ASN A 99 -51.74 -20.19 -35.22
N SER A 100 -50.75 -20.70 -34.49
CA SER A 100 -50.07 -21.96 -34.80
C SER A 100 -49.89 -22.78 -33.54
N ASP A 101 -50.07 -24.08 -33.64
CA ASP A 101 -49.91 -25.05 -32.56
C ASP A 101 -49.34 -26.36 -33.13
N VAL A 102 -49.48 -27.48 -32.42
CA VAL A 102 -49.11 -28.82 -32.87
C VAL A 102 -50.31 -29.77 -32.88
N ASP A 103 -50.22 -30.86 -33.66
CA ASP A 103 -51.16 -31.98 -33.60
C ASP A 103 -50.82 -32.97 -32.46
N ASP A 104 -51.58 -34.07 -32.36
CA ASP A 104 -51.40 -35.13 -31.36
C ASP A 104 -50.08 -35.90 -31.51
N GLN A 105 -49.35 -35.68 -32.60
CA GLN A 105 -48.05 -36.27 -32.90
C GLN A 105 -46.90 -35.23 -32.86
N GLY A 106 -47.20 -33.97 -32.48
CA GLY A 106 -46.22 -32.89 -32.39
C GLY A 106 -45.92 -32.19 -33.72
N ASN A 107 -46.66 -32.47 -34.79
CA ASN A 107 -46.45 -31.81 -36.08
C ASN A 107 -47.05 -30.39 -36.08
N PRO A 108 -46.40 -29.38 -36.69
CA PRO A 108 -46.93 -28.02 -36.74
C PRO A 108 -48.28 -27.92 -37.47
N VAL A 109 -49.23 -27.23 -36.84
CA VAL A 109 -50.58 -26.93 -37.34
C VAL A 109 -50.77 -25.42 -37.39
N TYR A 110 -51.22 -24.91 -38.55
CA TYR A 110 -51.53 -23.50 -38.76
C TYR A 110 -53.04 -23.29 -38.81
N ILE A 111 -53.53 -22.34 -38.04
CA ILE A 111 -54.96 -22.20 -37.72
C ILE A 111 -55.48 -20.84 -38.17
N SER A 112 -56.62 -20.86 -38.84
CA SER A 112 -57.38 -19.67 -39.20
C SER A 112 -58.87 -19.85 -38.85
N PHE A 113 -59.60 -18.74 -38.77
CA PHE A 113 -61.02 -18.72 -38.45
C PHE A 113 -61.79 -17.94 -39.52
N GLU A 114 -62.77 -18.61 -40.12
CA GLU A 114 -63.76 -18.00 -41.00
C GLU A 114 -65.12 -18.49 -40.53
N SER A 115 -65.81 -17.64 -39.76
CA SER A 115 -67.04 -17.99 -39.06
C SER A 115 -68.02 -18.76 -39.96
N PRO A 116 -68.55 -19.92 -39.51
CA PRO A 116 -68.43 -20.51 -38.18
C PRO A 116 -67.27 -21.52 -38.01
N TYR A 117 -66.36 -21.61 -38.97
CA TYR A 117 -65.38 -22.70 -39.05
C TYR A 117 -63.97 -22.28 -38.60
N THR A 118 -63.38 -23.08 -37.72
CA THR A 118 -61.93 -23.12 -37.52
C THR A 118 -61.33 -24.05 -38.57
N LYS A 119 -60.36 -23.53 -39.33
CA LYS A 119 -59.68 -24.22 -40.44
C LYS A 119 -58.21 -24.41 -40.07
N MET A 120 -57.69 -25.61 -40.29
CA MET A 120 -56.37 -26.02 -39.84
C MET A 120 -55.63 -26.74 -40.96
N VAL A 121 -54.34 -26.44 -41.11
CA VAL A 121 -53.47 -27.07 -42.11
C VAL A 121 -52.14 -27.42 -41.48
N ARG A 122 -51.69 -28.65 -41.65
CA ARG A 122 -50.33 -29.05 -41.29
C ARG A 122 -49.32 -28.67 -42.36
N SER A 123 -48.05 -28.58 -41.98
CA SER A 123 -46.95 -28.33 -42.92
C SER A 123 -46.84 -29.37 -44.06
N ASP A 124 -47.36 -30.59 -43.86
CA ASP A 124 -47.42 -31.65 -44.86
C ASP A 124 -48.65 -31.57 -45.79
N GLY A 125 -49.50 -30.55 -45.63
CA GLY A 125 -50.69 -30.30 -46.44
C GLY A 125 -51.97 -30.96 -45.94
N VAL A 126 -51.93 -31.73 -44.85
CA VAL A 126 -53.15 -32.33 -44.28
C VAL A 126 -54.05 -31.24 -43.70
N SER A 127 -55.28 -31.20 -44.21
CA SER A 127 -56.26 -30.15 -43.92
C SER A 127 -57.43 -30.70 -43.08
N LYS A 128 -57.79 -29.98 -42.02
CA LYS A 128 -58.91 -30.30 -41.13
C LYS A 128 -59.70 -29.06 -40.75
N PHE A 129 -60.94 -29.26 -40.30
CA PHE A 129 -61.78 -28.18 -39.80
C PHE A 129 -62.75 -28.66 -38.72
N TYR A 130 -63.31 -27.72 -37.98
CA TYR A 130 -64.46 -27.93 -37.09
C TYR A 130 -65.31 -26.67 -36.99
N VAL A 131 -66.54 -26.82 -36.50
CA VAL A 131 -67.47 -25.71 -36.23
C VAL A 131 -67.25 -25.20 -34.81
N GLY A 132 -66.87 -23.93 -34.65
CA GLY A 132 -66.61 -23.32 -33.35
C GLY A 132 -65.38 -22.39 -33.36
N PRO A 133 -65.21 -21.56 -32.32
CA PRO A 133 -64.10 -20.61 -32.21
C PRO A 133 -62.76 -21.34 -32.03
N ILE A 134 -61.66 -20.66 -32.38
CA ILE A 134 -60.29 -21.20 -32.25
C ILE A 134 -59.95 -21.64 -30.82
N SER A 135 -60.53 -20.99 -29.81
CA SER A 135 -60.36 -21.36 -28.40
C SER A 135 -60.75 -22.82 -28.10
N ASN A 136 -61.52 -23.46 -28.97
CA ASN A 136 -61.91 -24.86 -28.81
C ASN A 136 -60.88 -25.83 -29.43
N TYR A 137 -59.84 -25.32 -30.08
CA TYR A 137 -58.76 -26.15 -30.60
C TYR A 137 -57.98 -26.77 -29.44
N SER A 138 -57.79 -28.09 -29.55
CA SER A 138 -56.87 -28.87 -28.73
C SER A 138 -56.10 -29.84 -29.63
N SER A 139 -54.79 -29.92 -29.41
CA SER A 139 -53.87 -30.81 -30.13
C SER A 139 -54.27 -32.28 -30.00
N GLY A 140 -54.64 -32.74 -28.80
CA GLY A 140 -55.08 -34.11 -28.53
C GLY A 140 -56.35 -34.55 -29.26
N ASN A 141 -57.13 -33.60 -29.78
CA ASN A 141 -58.34 -33.85 -30.54
C ASN A 141 -58.11 -33.87 -32.06
N TRP A 142 -56.87 -33.79 -32.53
CA TRP A 142 -56.56 -33.71 -33.96
C TRP A 142 -57.28 -34.76 -34.82
N ASN A 143 -57.26 -36.02 -34.39
CA ASN A 143 -57.92 -37.12 -35.10
C ASN A 143 -59.45 -37.03 -35.10
N SER A 144 -60.04 -36.33 -34.13
CA SER A 144 -61.50 -36.14 -34.03
C SER A 144 -62.04 -35.07 -34.98
N TYR A 145 -61.22 -34.12 -35.46
CA TYR A 145 -61.69 -33.08 -36.38
C TYR A 145 -61.96 -33.61 -37.80
N SER A 146 -62.93 -32.99 -38.46
CA SER A 146 -63.36 -33.35 -39.82
C SER A 146 -62.23 -33.14 -40.83
N LYS A 147 -62.03 -34.13 -41.70
CA LYS A 147 -61.06 -34.04 -42.80
C LYS A 147 -61.58 -33.10 -43.88
N ALA A 148 -60.73 -32.20 -44.34
CA ALA A 148 -60.97 -31.44 -45.56
C ALA A 148 -60.34 -32.18 -46.76
N PRO A 149 -60.92 -32.06 -47.97
CA PRO A 149 -60.33 -32.66 -49.17
C PRO A 149 -58.96 -32.03 -49.49
N PRO A 150 -58.06 -32.75 -50.21
CA PRO A 150 -56.79 -32.19 -50.65
C PRO A 150 -56.98 -30.88 -51.43
N GLY A 151 -56.17 -29.86 -51.12
CA GLY A 151 -56.28 -28.53 -51.74
C GLY A 151 -57.47 -27.68 -51.27
N ALA A 152 -58.24 -28.15 -50.28
CA ALA A 152 -59.25 -27.30 -49.62
C ALA A 152 -58.62 -26.06 -48.99
N TYR A 153 -57.47 -26.26 -48.35
CA TYR A 153 -56.67 -25.23 -47.71
C TYR A 153 -55.21 -25.37 -48.18
N ASN A 154 -54.68 -24.30 -48.74
CA ASN A 154 -53.30 -24.13 -49.18
C ASN A 154 -52.60 -23.22 -48.18
N LEU A 155 -51.53 -23.73 -47.58
CA LEU A 155 -50.73 -23.01 -46.62
C LEU A 155 -49.74 -22.08 -47.34
N ASN A 156 -49.89 -20.77 -47.18
CA ASN A 156 -48.95 -19.78 -47.69
C ASN A 156 -48.30 -19.10 -46.51
N LEU A 157 -47.20 -19.66 -46.03
CA LEU A 157 -46.42 -19.04 -44.96
C LEU A 157 -45.71 -17.81 -45.51
N ASN A 158 -45.73 -16.74 -44.72
CA ASN A 158 -44.76 -15.67 -44.94
C ASN A 158 -43.36 -16.30 -44.76
N PRO A 159 -42.35 -15.86 -45.53
CA PRO A 159 -40.97 -16.26 -45.25
C PRO A 159 -40.71 -16.02 -43.76
N VAL A 160 -40.07 -16.99 -43.08
CA VAL A 160 -39.76 -16.90 -41.65
C VAL A 160 -38.96 -15.62 -41.41
N GLN A 161 -39.65 -14.54 -41.07
CA GLN A 161 -39.01 -13.32 -40.62
C GLN A 161 -38.76 -13.55 -39.13
N ASN A 162 -37.54 -14.02 -38.83
CA ASN A 162 -37.00 -13.90 -37.49
C ASN A 162 -37.18 -12.42 -37.09
N SER A 163 -37.72 -12.17 -35.90
CA SER A 163 -37.74 -10.79 -35.37
C SER A 163 -36.32 -10.24 -35.51
N PRO A 164 -36.16 -9.02 -36.07
CA PRO A 164 -34.84 -8.49 -36.32
C PRO A 164 -34.02 -8.51 -35.02
N PRO A 165 -32.74 -8.92 -35.09
CA PRO A 165 -31.91 -9.02 -33.90
C PRO A 165 -31.78 -7.64 -33.25
N VAL A 166 -31.79 -7.64 -31.91
CA VAL A 166 -31.47 -6.46 -31.11
C VAL A 166 -29.95 -6.33 -31.07
N THR A 167 -29.44 -5.21 -31.54
CA THR A 167 -28.03 -4.86 -31.48
C THR A 167 -27.84 -3.78 -30.42
N THR A 168 -26.99 -4.05 -29.43
CA THR A 168 -26.67 -3.05 -28.40
C THR A 168 -25.67 -2.06 -29.00
N LEU A 169 -25.98 -0.77 -28.92
CA LEU A 169 -25.11 0.31 -29.40
C LEU A 169 -24.28 0.89 -28.26
N ASP A 170 -24.93 1.20 -27.14
CA ASP A 170 -24.26 1.80 -26.00
C ASP A 170 -25.05 1.59 -24.70
N ILE A 171 -24.39 1.79 -23.57
CA ILE A 171 -24.98 1.68 -22.23
C ILE A 171 -24.48 2.80 -21.33
N ALA A 172 -25.39 3.34 -20.53
CA ALA A 172 -25.09 4.31 -19.47
C ALA A 172 -25.94 4.00 -18.23
N THR A 173 -25.46 4.43 -17.08
CA THR A 173 -26.17 4.29 -15.80
C THR A 173 -26.18 5.62 -15.06
N ASP A 174 -27.12 5.77 -14.13
CA ASP A 174 -27.08 6.79 -13.08
C ASP A 174 -27.36 6.14 -11.72
N GLU A 175 -27.69 6.95 -10.71
CA GLU A 175 -27.97 6.49 -9.35
C GLU A 175 -29.23 5.62 -9.23
N THR A 176 -30.11 5.62 -10.23
CA THR A 176 -31.41 4.95 -10.16
C THR A 176 -31.63 3.95 -11.30
N ASN A 177 -31.17 4.26 -12.50
CA ASN A 177 -31.54 3.58 -13.73
C ASN A 177 -30.32 3.16 -14.56
N VAL A 178 -30.55 2.11 -15.34
CA VAL A 178 -29.71 1.76 -16.49
C VAL A 178 -30.45 2.13 -17.78
N TYR A 179 -29.69 2.68 -18.73
CA TYR A 179 -30.17 3.07 -20.05
C TYR A 179 -29.39 2.31 -21.11
N LEU A 180 -30.10 1.52 -21.89
CA LEU A 180 -29.57 0.74 -22.99
C LEU A 180 -29.97 1.41 -24.31
N LEU A 181 -28.99 1.88 -25.07
CA LEU A 181 -29.21 2.34 -26.43
C LEU A 181 -29.06 1.15 -27.37
N PHE A 182 -30.11 0.85 -28.15
CA PHE A 182 -30.11 -0.33 -29.02
C PHE A 182 -30.77 -0.06 -30.37
N LEU A 183 -30.37 -0.85 -31.35
CA LEU A 183 -30.98 -0.92 -32.67
C LEU A 183 -31.84 -2.18 -32.75
N SER A 184 -33.11 -2.02 -33.12
CA SER A 184 -34.01 -3.11 -33.45
C SER A 184 -34.48 -2.93 -34.89
N GLY A 185 -34.00 -3.80 -35.78
CA GLY A 185 -34.15 -3.60 -37.22
C GLY A 185 -33.43 -2.32 -37.67
N SER A 186 -34.18 -1.32 -38.12
CA SER A 186 -33.67 0.00 -38.51
C SER A 186 -33.96 1.11 -37.50
N THR A 187 -34.59 0.79 -36.38
CA THR A 187 -35.07 1.78 -35.39
C THR A 187 -34.17 1.79 -34.17
N THR A 188 -33.62 2.96 -33.84
CA THR A 188 -32.83 3.14 -32.62
C THR A 188 -33.74 3.60 -31.49
N SER A 189 -33.68 2.88 -30.37
CA SER A 189 -34.48 3.13 -29.17
C SER A 189 -33.62 3.10 -27.91
N ILE A 190 -34.14 3.68 -26.83
CA ILE A 190 -33.60 3.53 -25.49
C ILE A 190 -34.51 2.58 -24.73
N ALA A 191 -33.93 1.58 -24.07
CA ALA A 191 -34.61 0.83 -23.03
C ALA A 191 -34.12 1.32 -21.66
N VAL A 192 -35.04 1.56 -20.74
CA VAL A 192 -34.74 2.00 -19.37
C VAL A 192 -35.36 1.05 -18.36
N LYS A 193 -34.63 0.76 -17.29
CA LYS A 193 -35.12 0.06 -16.09
C LYS A 193 -34.28 0.44 -14.89
N THR A 194 -34.66 0.00 -13.69
CA THR A 194 -33.87 0.26 -12.48
C THR A 194 -32.49 -0.40 -12.55
N ALA A 195 -31.47 0.31 -12.07
CA ALA A 195 -30.08 -0.15 -12.08
C ALA A 195 -29.87 -1.42 -11.25
N ASN A 196 -30.73 -1.69 -10.26
CA ASN A 196 -30.70 -2.90 -9.45
C ASN A 196 -31.36 -4.13 -10.11
N ASN A 197 -31.71 -4.04 -11.39
CA ASN A 197 -32.33 -5.09 -12.19
C ASN A 197 -33.76 -5.51 -11.77
N GLN A 198 -34.43 -4.77 -10.88
CA GLN A 198 -35.73 -5.19 -10.31
C GLN A 198 -36.98 -4.89 -11.16
N THR A 199 -36.94 -3.93 -12.08
CA THR A 199 -38.11 -3.59 -12.93
C THR A 199 -38.02 -4.20 -14.33
N ASP A 200 -39.13 -4.20 -15.06
CA ASP A 200 -39.12 -4.50 -16.50
C ASP A 200 -38.59 -3.33 -17.34
N TRP A 201 -38.20 -3.62 -18.57
CA TRP A 201 -37.76 -2.62 -19.55
C TRP A 201 -38.92 -1.75 -20.03
N SER A 202 -38.73 -0.44 -20.01
CA SER A 202 -39.56 0.53 -20.73
C SER A 202 -38.81 1.03 -21.95
N VAL A 203 -39.46 1.06 -23.12
CA VAL A 203 -38.82 1.40 -24.41
C VAL A 203 -39.32 2.73 -24.93
N ILE A 204 -38.38 3.56 -25.38
CA ILE A 204 -38.64 4.88 -25.98
C ILE A 204 -37.87 4.96 -27.29
N GLN A 205 -38.58 5.15 -28.41
CA GLN A 205 -37.95 5.34 -29.71
C GLN A 205 -37.29 6.72 -29.79
N VAL A 206 -36.03 6.77 -30.25
CA VAL A 206 -35.25 8.01 -30.28
C VAL A 206 -34.66 8.36 -31.65
N SER A 207 -34.62 7.40 -32.59
CA SER A 207 -34.20 7.70 -33.96
C SER A 207 -35.23 8.52 -34.71
N THR A 208 -34.74 9.49 -35.48
CA THR A 208 -35.49 10.20 -36.52
C THR A 208 -34.78 10.03 -37.86
N PRO A 209 -35.42 10.34 -39.00
CA PRO A 209 -34.74 10.28 -40.31
C PRO A 209 -33.45 11.12 -40.40
N GLN A 210 -33.29 12.13 -39.53
CA GLN A 210 -32.15 13.05 -39.53
C GLN A 210 -31.18 12.80 -38.37
N PHE A 211 -31.49 11.89 -37.45
CA PHE A 211 -30.68 11.63 -36.26
C PHE A 211 -30.75 10.16 -35.86
N SER A 212 -29.59 9.49 -35.93
CA SER A 212 -29.40 8.12 -35.43
C SER A 212 -28.28 8.13 -34.38
N PRO A 213 -28.63 8.06 -33.08
CA PRO A 213 -27.63 8.09 -32.02
C PRO A 213 -26.84 6.79 -31.96
N THR A 214 -25.55 6.91 -31.67
CA THR A 214 -24.61 5.80 -31.45
C THR A 214 -24.12 5.73 -30.01
N ASN A 215 -24.24 6.82 -29.25
CA ASN A 215 -23.78 6.89 -27.88
C ASN A 215 -24.83 7.51 -26.96
N ILE A 216 -24.79 7.08 -25.69
CA ILE A 216 -25.67 7.54 -24.63
C ILE A 216 -24.87 7.96 -23.40
N PHE A 217 -25.25 9.08 -22.80
CA PHE A 217 -24.66 9.61 -21.57
C PHE A 217 -25.77 10.07 -20.63
N SER A 218 -25.47 10.07 -19.34
CA SER A 218 -26.46 10.32 -18.29
C SER A 218 -25.91 11.36 -17.31
N THR A 219 -26.64 12.47 -17.15
CA THR A 219 -26.38 13.47 -16.11
C THR A 219 -27.53 13.48 -15.12
N GLN A 220 -27.57 14.40 -14.16
CA GLN A 220 -28.64 14.45 -13.17
C GLN A 220 -30.00 14.67 -13.83
N THR A 221 -30.10 15.63 -14.75
CA THR A 221 -31.39 16.08 -15.30
C THR A 221 -31.66 15.60 -16.73
N TYR A 222 -30.64 15.16 -17.46
CA TYR A 222 -30.74 14.81 -18.88
C TYR A 222 -30.17 13.43 -19.21
N ILE A 223 -30.76 12.82 -20.23
CA ILE A 223 -30.07 11.84 -21.06
C ILE A 223 -29.57 12.52 -22.33
N TRP A 224 -28.31 12.31 -22.63
CA TRP A 224 -27.64 12.86 -23.78
C TRP A 224 -27.40 11.77 -24.81
N LEU A 225 -27.80 12.06 -26.05
CA LEU A 225 -27.62 11.20 -27.20
C LEU A 225 -26.67 11.87 -28.17
N GLN A 226 -25.72 11.10 -28.67
CA GLN A 226 -24.74 11.57 -29.66
C GLN A 226 -24.72 10.63 -30.86
N GLY A 227 -24.83 11.19 -32.06
CA GLY A 227 -24.71 10.45 -33.32
C GLY A 227 -23.27 10.39 -33.84
N ALA A 228 -23.05 9.58 -34.89
CA ALA A 228 -21.73 9.39 -35.50
C ALA A 228 -21.11 10.69 -36.06
N SER A 229 -21.94 11.60 -36.58
CA SER A 229 -21.53 12.93 -37.06
C SER A 229 -21.44 13.98 -35.93
N ASN A 230 -21.39 13.55 -34.68
CA ASN A 230 -21.34 14.38 -33.47
C ASN A 230 -22.57 15.29 -33.24
N GLN A 231 -23.67 15.04 -33.95
CA GLN A 231 -24.99 15.62 -33.67
C GLN A 231 -25.44 15.21 -32.28
N LYS A 232 -26.10 16.10 -31.54
CA LYS A 232 -26.49 15.87 -30.16
C LYS A 232 -27.98 16.16 -29.95
N VAL A 233 -28.59 15.36 -29.09
CA VAL A 233 -29.93 15.61 -28.56
C VAL A 233 -29.88 15.37 -27.06
N LYS A 234 -30.42 16.29 -26.26
CA LYS A 234 -30.64 16.07 -24.82
C LYS A 234 -32.12 15.88 -24.55
N ILE A 235 -32.45 14.94 -23.68
CA ILE A 235 -33.82 14.57 -23.32
C ILE A 235 -33.97 14.72 -21.80
N PRO A 236 -34.88 15.57 -21.29
CA PRO A 236 -35.12 15.71 -19.86
C PRO A 236 -35.56 14.38 -19.23
N LYS A 237 -35.17 14.16 -17.97
CA LYS A 237 -35.68 13.07 -17.13
C LYS A 237 -36.94 13.53 -16.37
N PRO A 238 -37.95 12.66 -16.18
CA PRO A 238 -38.09 11.32 -16.74
C PRO A 238 -38.27 11.35 -18.27
N LEU A 239 -37.78 10.32 -18.95
CA LEU A 239 -37.66 10.31 -20.41
C LEU A 239 -39.01 10.44 -21.12
N SER A 240 -39.14 11.50 -21.92
CA SER A 240 -40.20 11.68 -22.92
C SER A 240 -39.65 12.41 -24.14
N MET A 241 -39.96 11.91 -25.34
CA MET A 241 -39.52 12.55 -26.58
C MET A 241 -40.24 13.88 -26.86
N SER A 242 -41.36 14.17 -26.19
CA SER A 242 -42.07 15.45 -26.36
C SER A 242 -41.20 16.67 -26.06
N ASN A 243 -40.19 16.50 -25.21
CA ASN A 243 -39.31 17.56 -24.73
C ASN A 243 -37.85 17.36 -25.17
N SER A 244 -37.60 16.52 -26.19
CA SER A 244 -36.25 16.35 -26.71
C SER A 244 -35.73 17.65 -27.32
N MET A 245 -34.50 18.04 -27.00
CA MET A 245 -33.89 19.29 -27.46
C MET A 245 -32.65 18.97 -28.31
N PRO A 246 -32.69 19.22 -29.63
CA PRO A 246 -31.51 19.20 -30.47
C PRO A 246 -30.48 20.21 -30.00
N VAL A 247 -29.21 19.84 -30.05
CA VAL A 247 -28.08 20.69 -29.68
C VAL A 247 -27.21 20.88 -30.92
N GLY A 248 -27.11 22.13 -31.38
CA GLY A 248 -26.40 22.49 -32.61
C GLY A 248 -24.87 22.46 -32.50
N ASP A 249 -24.33 22.38 -31.29
CA ASP A 249 -22.88 22.32 -31.07
C ASP A 249 -22.32 20.92 -31.42
N ILE A 250 -21.50 20.88 -32.46
CA ILE A 250 -20.77 19.69 -32.92
C ILE A 250 -19.25 19.83 -32.73
N SER A 251 -18.78 20.86 -32.03
CA SER A 251 -17.35 21.19 -31.89
C SER A 251 -16.59 20.21 -30.99
N VAL A 252 -17.28 19.67 -29.98
CA VAL A 252 -16.73 18.73 -29.00
C VAL A 252 -17.52 17.43 -29.03
N LYS A 253 -16.82 16.30 -29.05
CA LYS A 253 -17.39 14.96 -28.92
C LYS A 253 -17.42 14.57 -27.44
N ILE A 254 -18.60 14.26 -26.92
CA ILE A 254 -18.78 13.76 -25.54
C ILE A 254 -18.15 12.37 -25.45
N THR A 255 -17.37 12.15 -24.39
CA THR A 255 -16.69 10.87 -24.10
C THR A 255 -17.12 10.28 -22.76
N SER A 256 -17.58 11.11 -21.82
CA SER A 256 -18.16 10.67 -20.55
C SER A 256 -19.03 11.77 -19.91
N SER A 257 -19.70 11.44 -18.81
CA SER A 257 -20.54 12.37 -18.06
C SER A 257 -20.47 12.07 -16.57
N SER A 258 -20.61 13.10 -15.75
CA SER A 258 -20.95 12.97 -14.33
C SER A 258 -22.40 13.41 -14.12
N SER A 259 -22.85 13.42 -12.87
CA SER A 259 -24.18 13.97 -12.54
C SER A 259 -24.31 15.46 -12.89
N SER A 260 -23.21 16.23 -12.95
CA SER A 260 -23.28 17.69 -13.10
C SER A 260 -22.60 18.24 -14.36
N ALA A 261 -21.82 17.43 -15.07
CA ALA A 261 -20.98 17.90 -16.16
C ALA A 261 -20.88 16.88 -17.30
N LEU A 262 -20.58 17.41 -18.49
CA LEU A 262 -20.17 16.62 -19.64
C LEU A 262 -18.68 16.82 -19.90
N TYR A 263 -18.05 15.75 -20.33
CA TYR A 263 -16.62 15.69 -20.61
C TYR A 263 -16.43 15.17 -22.03
N GLY A 264 -15.50 15.77 -22.76
CA GLY A 264 -15.31 15.45 -24.16
C GLY A 264 -13.97 15.87 -24.72
N ILE A 265 -13.84 15.69 -26.02
CA ILE A 265 -12.66 16.08 -26.80
C ILE A 265 -13.06 16.91 -28.01
N ASP A 266 -12.31 17.97 -28.30
CA ASP A 266 -12.49 18.74 -29.53
C ASP A 266 -11.88 18.02 -30.75
N GLY A 267 -12.04 18.60 -31.95
CA GLY A 267 -11.47 18.06 -33.19
C GLY A 267 -9.93 18.00 -33.24
N SER A 268 -9.24 18.67 -32.31
CA SER A 268 -7.77 18.63 -32.15
C SER A 268 -7.33 17.66 -31.03
N GLY A 269 -8.29 17.01 -30.35
CA GLY A 269 -8.04 16.11 -29.23
C GLY A 269 -7.84 16.82 -27.89
N ASN A 270 -8.10 18.13 -27.77
CA ASN A 270 -8.02 18.81 -26.48
C ASN A 270 -9.17 18.37 -25.57
N ALA A 271 -8.87 18.15 -24.30
CA ALA A 271 -9.84 17.80 -23.27
C ALA A 271 -10.74 19.01 -22.92
N MET A 272 -12.05 18.80 -22.99
CA MET A 272 -13.07 19.83 -22.81
C MET A 272 -14.07 19.42 -21.72
N LYS A 273 -14.56 20.41 -20.97
CA LYS A 273 -15.61 20.27 -19.96
C LYS A 273 -16.71 21.30 -20.19
N THR A 274 -17.94 20.93 -19.86
CA THR A 274 -19.08 21.86 -19.80
C THR A 274 -20.07 21.41 -18.71
N ASP A 275 -20.99 22.29 -18.34
CA ASP A 275 -22.09 21.95 -17.44
C ASP A 275 -23.09 21.00 -18.11
N GLU A 276 -23.87 20.26 -17.32
CA GLU A 276 -24.82 19.28 -17.86
C GLU A 276 -25.90 19.85 -18.79
N THR A 277 -26.09 21.18 -18.84
CA THR A 277 -27.07 21.85 -19.69
C THR A 277 -26.46 22.41 -20.99
N LEU A 278 -25.12 22.44 -21.10
CA LEU A 278 -24.36 23.12 -22.15
C LEU A 278 -24.68 24.62 -22.26
N GLN A 279 -24.97 25.29 -21.14
CA GLN A 279 -25.23 26.73 -21.12
C GLN A 279 -23.95 27.54 -20.97
N THR A 280 -22.94 27.02 -20.26
CA THR A 280 -21.66 27.70 -20.08
C THR A 280 -20.75 27.58 -21.32
N GLY A 281 -21.15 26.75 -22.28
CA GLY A 281 -20.30 26.35 -23.40
C GLY A 281 -19.16 25.42 -22.96
N TRP A 282 -18.37 24.96 -23.93
CA TRP A 282 -17.20 24.12 -23.69
C TRP A 282 -15.99 24.95 -23.27
N ALA A 283 -15.35 24.54 -22.19
CA ALA A 283 -14.10 25.11 -21.70
C ALA A 283 -12.98 24.05 -21.72
N PRO A 284 -11.74 24.41 -22.09
CA PRO A 284 -10.60 23.50 -21.97
C PRO A 284 -10.34 23.12 -20.52
N VAL A 285 -10.02 21.86 -20.27
CA VAL A 285 -9.57 21.40 -18.95
C VAL A 285 -8.14 21.89 -18.71
N ALA A 286 -7.95 22.79 -17.74
CA ALA A 286 -6.71 23.53 -17.54
C ALA A 286 -5.46 22.64 -17.43
N GLY A 287 -5.53 21.58 -16.61
CA GLY A 287 -4.41 20.66 -16.40
C GLY A 287 -4.06 19.77 -17.61
N LEU A 288 -4.92 19.75 -18.63
CA LEU A 288 -4.75 18.98 -19.86
C LEU A 288 -4.49 19.87 -21.10
N GLN A 289 -4.31 21.18 -20.91
CA GLN A 289 -4.07 22.09 -22.03
C GLN A 289 -2.82 21.71 -22.84
N GLY A 290 -2.96 21.70 -24.16
CA GLY A 290 -1.88 21.35 -25.08
C GLY A 290 -1.50 19.87 -25.10
N ARG A 291 -2.29 18.99 -24.46
CA ARG A 291 -2.08 17.54 -24.44
C ARG A 291 -3.26 16.86 -25.14
N PRO A 292 -3.11 16.45 -26.41
CA PRO A 292 -4.15 15.71 -27.10
C PRO A 292 -4.43 14.36 -26.43
N VAL A 293 -5.70 14.00 -26.34
CA VAL A 293 -6.19 12.76 -25.70
C VAL A 293 -7.22 12.07 -26.59
N SER A 294 -7.42 10.76 -26.38
CA SER A 294 -8.41 9.97 -27.13
C SER A 294 -9.78 9.91 -26.43
N SER A 295 -9.80 10.05 -25.11
CA SER A 295 -11.02 10.09 -24.30
C SER A 295 -10.75 10.76 -22.96
N LEU A 296 -11.74 11.51 -22.47
CA LEU A 296 -11.79 12.07 -21.12
C LEU A 296 -12.92 11.41 -20.33
N VAL A 297 -12.60 10.90 -19.15
CA VAL A 297 -13.49 10.14 -18.26
C VAL A 297 -13.64 10.92 -16.96
N GLY A 298 -14.82 11.53 -16.79
CA GLY A 298 -15.17 12.39 -15.67
C GLY A 298 -16.23 11.81 -14.75
N ASP A 299 -16.50 10.51 -14.82
CA ASP A 299 -17.45 9.82 -13.93
C ASP A 299 -17.12 10.06 -12.44
N LEU A 300 -15.83 10.21 -12.11
CA LEU A 300 -15.31 10.43 -10.75
C LEU A 300 -14.82 11.87 -10.51
N ASP A 301 -15.39 12.86 -11.19
CA ASP A 301 -14.89 14.24 -11.24
C ASP A 301 -14.67 14.96 -9.89
N GLN A 302 -15.30 14.49 -8.81
CA GLN A 302 -15.02 14.97 -7.45
C GLN A 302 -13.67 14.49 -6.88
N THR A 303 -13.12 13.39 -7.41
CA THR A 303 -11.88 12.76 -6.95
C THR A 303 -10.76 12.83 -7.98
N GLY A 304 -11.10 12.73 -9.27
CA GLY A 304 -10.12 12.78 -10.35
C GLY A 304 -10.76 12.65 -11.73
N LEU A 305 -10.05 13.15 -12.74
CA LEU A 305 -10.34 12.93 -14.14
C LEU A 305 -9.36 11.90 -14.71
N PHE A 306 -9.87 10.98 -15.52
CA PHE A 306 -9.08 9.95 -16.16
C PHE A 306 -9.03 10.18 -17.66
N VAL A 307 -7.88 9.88 -18.23
CA VAL A 307 -7.57 10.15 -19.63
C VAL A 307 -7.12 8.86 -20.29
N ILE A 308 -7.71 8.55 -21.44
CA ILE A 308 -7.21 7.49 -22.33
C ILE A 308 -6.42 8.16 -23.44
N ASN A 309 -5.18 7.74 -23.64
CA ASN A 309 -4.34 8.19 -24.74
C ASN A 309 -3.63 7.00 -25.39
N GLY A 310 -4.13 6.58 -26.55
CA GLY A 310 -3.66 5.35 -27.20
C GLY A 310 -3.81 4.14 -26.27
N ALA A 311 -2.69 3.50 -25.94
CA ALA A 311 -2.65 2.31 -25.08
C ALA A 311 -2.55 2.61 -23.58
N GLY A 312 -2.46 3.88 -23.17
CA GLY A 312 -2.25 4.28 -21.78
C GLY A 312 -3.46 4.93 -21.12
N VAL A 313 -3.53 4.81 -19.79
CA VAL A 313 -4.43 5.58 -18.93
C VAL A 313 -3.59 6.55 -18.10
N SER A 314 -4.09 7.76 -17.86
CA SER A 314 -3.48 8.71 -16.94
C SER A 314 -4.55 9.39 -16.10
N GLU A 315 -4.19 9.79 -14.88
CA GLU A 315 -5.07 10.46 -13.94
C GLU A 315 -4.61 11.89 -13.71
N CYS A 316 -5.58 12.78 -13.61
CA CYS A 316 -5.43 14.13 -13.12
C CYS A 316 -6.27 14.27 -11.85
N VAL A 317 -5.63 14.55 -10.72
CA VAL A 317 -6.28 14.55 -9.41
C VAL A 317 -7.28 15.72 -9.30
N GLY A 318 -8.43 15.46 -8.64
CA GLY A 318 -9.49 16.44 -8.45
C GLY A 318 -10.13 16.89 -9.77
N ASP A 319 -10.38 18.19 -9.89
CA ASP A 319 -11.00 18.83 -11.06
C ASP A 319 -10.03 19.03 -12.24
N CYS A 320 -8.77 18.60 -12.08
CA CYS A 320 -7.69 18.82 -13.02
C CYS A 320 -7.38 20.30 -13.30
N SER A 321 -7.52 21.17 -12.29
CA SER A 321 -7.09 22.57 -12.39
C SER A 321 -5.56 22.74 -12.41
N ILE A 322 -4.81 21.77 -11.89
CA ILE A 322 -3.34 21.78 -11.84
C ILE A 322 -2.81 20.83 -12.94
N PRO A 323 -1.80 21.23 -13.74
CA PRO A 323 -1.24 20.41 -14.82
C PRO A 323 -0.32 19.27 -14.31
N GLN A 324 -0.79 18.53 -13.32
CA GLN A 324 -0.12 17.36 -12.76
C GLN A 324 -0.90 16.11 -13.15
N ILE A 325 -0.33 15.35 -14.07
CA ILE A 325 -0.91 14.12 -14.60
C ILE A 325 0.00 12.96 -14.21
N THR A 326 -0.59 11.92 -13.64
CA THR A 326 0.12 10.71 -13.23
C THR A 326 -0.29 9.56 -14.13
N PRO A 327 0.65 8.89 -14.84
CA PRO A 327 0.33 7.70 -15.60
C PRO A 327 -0.20 6.58 -14.70
N LEU A 328 -1.29 5.94 -15.11
CA LEU A 328 -1.80 4.72 -14.48
C LEU A 328 -1.21 3.52 -15.21
N ASN A 329 -0.51 2.66 -14.46
CA ASN A 329 -0.01 1.41 -15.01
C ASN A 329 -1.18 0.47 -15.32
N THR A 330 -1.45 0.23 -16.61
CA THR A 330 -2.49 -0.71 -17.08
C THR A 330 -2.00 -2.15 -17.16
N GLN A 331 -0.77 -2.44 -16.71
CA GLN A 331 -0.13 -3.77 -16.77
C GLN A 331 -0.01 -4.33 -18.19
N GLY A 332 0.02 -3.45 -19.20
CA GLY A 332 0.08 -3.83 -20.61
C GLY A 332 -1.27 -4.09 -21.26
N TYR A 333 -2.37 -4.03 -20.50
CA TYR A 333 -3.73 -4.11 -21.05
C TYR A 333 -4.09 -2.80 -21.75
N MET A 334 -4.61 -2.92 -22.98
CA MET A 334 -4.97 -1.77 -23.81
C MET A 334 -6.40 -1.31 -23.49
N PRO A 335 -6.62 -0.11 -22.94
CA PRO A 335 -7.96 0.36 -22.55
C PRO A 335 -8.87 0.57 -23.78
N LEU A 336 -10.11 0.08 -23.70
CA LEU A 336 -11.19 0.38 -24.66
C LEU A 336 -12.15 1.41 -24.08
N TYR A 337 -12.70 1.12 -22.90
CA TYR A 337 -13.59 2.01 -22.19
C TYR A 337 -13.20 2.05 -20.72
N LEU A 338 -13.39 3.20 -20.09
CA LEU A 338 -13.32 3.35 -18.65
C LEU A 338 -14.64 3.96 -18.15
N THR A 339 -15.04 3.52 -16.97
CA THR A 339 -16.16 4.10 -16.20
C THR A 339 -15.80 4.06 -14.73
N GLY A 340 -16.33 5.01 -13.96
CA GLY A 340 -16.09 5.10 -12.54
C GLY A 340 -17.37 5.11 -11.73
N ASP A 341 -17.30 4.61 -10.52
CA ASP A 341 -18.39 4.66 -9.56
C ASP A 341 -18.12 5.71 -8.48
N PRO A 342 -18.87 6.84 -8.46
CA PRO A 342 -18.68 7.89 -7.47
C PRO A 342 -18.82 7.41 -6.02
N ALA A 343 -19.70 6.43 -5.76
CA ALA A 343 -20.00 5.96 -4.42
C ALA A 343 -18.87 5.09 -3.86
N THR A 344 -18.37 4.16 -4.67
CA THR A 344 -17.31 3.21 -4.24
C THR A 344 -15.90 3.65 -4.62
N LYS A 345 -15.76 4.71 -5.42
CA LYS A 345 -14.50 5.18 -6.04
C LYS A 345 -13.80 4.09 -6.86
N GLN A 346 -14.54 3.07 -7.29
CA GLN A 346 -14.02 2.03 -8.15
C GLN A 346 -13.94 2.53 -9.59
N LEU A 347 -12.81 2.26 -10.22
CA LEU A 347 -12.58 2.48 -11.63
C LEU A 347 -12.64 1.13 -12.34
N TRP A 348 -13.42 1.08 -13.41
CA TRP A 348 -13.62 -0.09 -14.25
C TRP A 348 -13.08 0.19 -15.64
N MET A 349 -12.44 -0.82 -16.21
CA MET A 349 -11.86 -0.77 -17.56
C MET A 349 -12.24 -2.03 -18.33
N THR A 350 -12.73 -1.87 -19.55
CA THR A 350 -12.69 -2.94 -20.55
C THR A 350 -11.46 -2.77 -21.41
N SER A 351 -10.85 -3.89 -21.82
CA SER A 351 -9.63 -3.90 -22.62
C SER A 351 -9.81 -4.64 -23.95
N SER A 352 -9.04 -4.26 -24.96
CA SER A 352 -8.93 -5.03 -26.21
C SER A 352 -7.99 -6.23 -26.05
N THR A 353 -7.19 -6.26 -24.98
CA THR A 353 -6.33 -7.38 -24.62
C THR A 353 -6.97 -8.15 -23.47
N GLU A 354 -7.17 -9.45 -23.65
CA GLU A 354 -7.71 -10.30 -22.59
C GLU A 354 -6.64 -10.63 -21.53
N GLY A 355 -7.05 -10.66 -20.27
CA GLY A 355 -6.28 -11.23 -19.18
C GLY A 355 -6.53 -12.74 -19.06
N SER A 356 -6.19 -13.32 -17.90
CA SER A 356 -6.33 -14.76 -17.66
C SER A 356 -7.78 -15.24 -17.56
N VAL A 357 -8.71 -14.37 -17.22
CA VAL A 357 -10.13 -14.73 -16.99
C VAL A 357 -11.12 -13.89 -17.79
N GLY A 358 -10.64 -12.90 -18.55
CA GLY A 358 -11.52 -11.99 -19.27
C GLY A 358 -10.86 -10.67 -19.64
N ASN A 359 -11.63 -9.75 -20.23
CA ASN A 359 -11.14 -8.45 -20.67
C ASN A 359 -11.57 -7.28 -19.76
N ILE A 360 -12.10 -7.59 -18.58
CA ILE A 360 -12.66 -6.64 -17.63
C ILE A 360 -11.70 -6.50 -16.46
N PHE A 361 -11.48 -5.27 -16.04
CA PHE A 361 -10.54 -4.95 -14.98
C PHE A 361 -11.14 -3.90 -14.06
N ASN A 362 -10.88 -4.02 -12.75
CA ASN A 362 -11.21 -2.97 -11.81
C ASN A 362 -10.05 -2.64 -10.86
N ARG A 363 -10.13 -1.46 -10.27
CA ARG A 363 -9.24 -1.00 -9.21
C ARG A 363 -9.94 0.10 -8.41
N ILE A 364 -9.36 0.45 -7.27
CA ILE A 364 -9.73 1.69 -6.58
C ILE A 364 -8.99 2.85 -7.29
N ALA A 365 -9.73 3.90 -7.62
CA ALA A 365 -9.21 5.07 -8.32
C ALA A 365 -8.23 5.86 -7.44
N ASN A 366 -8.73 6.34 -6.29
CA ASN A 366 -8.00 7.12 -5.30
C ASN A 366 -8.03 6.42 -3.95
N PRO A 367 -7.21 5.38 -3.75
CA PRO A 367 -7.19 4.66 -2.50
C PRO A 367 -6.64 5.54 -1.38
N ASP A 368 -7.33 5.50 -0.23
CA ASP A 368 -6.88 6.22 0.96
C ASP A 368 -5.65 5.51 1.55
N TYR A 369 -4.47 6.07 1.30
CA TYR A 369 -3.20 5.57 1.81
C TYR A 369 -3.03 5.81 3.31
N GLY A 370 -3.94 6.52 3.99
CA GLY A 370 -3.83 6.89 5.40
C GLY A 370 -3.65 5.69 6.34
N SER A 371 -4.28 4.55 6.04
CA SER A 371 -4.08 3.31 6.81
C SER A 371 -2.71 2.68 6.56
N ILE A 372 -2.20 2.76 5.33
CA ILE A 372 -0.88 2.26 4.96
C ILE A 372 0.19 3.12 5.63
N THR A 373 0.10 4.45 5.56
CA THR A 373 1.01 5.35 6.30
C THR A 373 0.89 5.18 7.81
N GLY A 374 -0.32 4.99 8.34
CA GLY A 374 -0.54 4.72 9.76
C GLY A 374 0.13 3.42 10.24
N SER A 375 0.24 2.41 9.38
CA SER A 375 0.92 1.15 9.69
C SER A 375 2.44 1.20 9.48
N ILE A 376 2.93 1.98 8.51
CA ILE A 376 4.36 2.10 8.20
C ILE A 376 5.06 3.09 9.14
N ALA A 377 4.42 4.22 9.49
CA ALA A 377 5.07 5.27 10.27
C ALA A 377 5.64 4.80 11.62
N PRO A 378 4.96 3.94 12.41
CA PRO A 378 5.55 3.39 13.63
C PRO A 378 6.77 2.49 13.38
N LEU A 379 6.74 1.68 12.32
CA LEU A 379 7.85 0.79 11.95
C LEU A 379 9.06 1.59 11.46
N ASP A 380 8.82 2.64 10.67
CA ASP A 380 9.84 3.53 10.14
C ASP A 380 10.52 4.32 11.28
N LYS A 381 9.72 4.88 12.19
CA LYS A 381 10.22 5.54 13.40
C LYS A 381 11.07 4.59 14.26
N ASN A 382 10.60 3.37 14.50
CA ASN A 382 11.34 2.39 15.29
C ASN A 382 12.69 2.00 14.63
N ARG A 383 12.71 1.88 13.29
CA ARG A 383 13.94 1.63 12.53
C ARG A 383 14.94 2.79 12.67
N ASP A 384 14.45 4.03 12.61
CA ASP A 384 15.29 5.23 12.72
C ASP A 384 15.82 5.43 14.15
N ASP A 385 15.04 5.08 15.16
CA ASP A 385 15.47 5.05 16.57
C ASP A 385 16.61 4.03 16.77
N ILE A 386 16.48 2.81 16.22
CA ILE A 386 17.55 1.80 16.22
C ILE A 386 18.82 2.32 15.55
N LYS A 387 18.70 2.94 14.37
CA LYS A 387 19.85 3.54 13.66
C LYS A 387 20.54 4.60 14.50
N THR A 388 19.75 5.44 15.17
CA THR A 388 20.25 6.52 16.02
C THR A 388 21.00 5.95 17.23
N ASP A 389 20.46 4.92 17.87
CA ASP A 389 21.10 4.28 19.02
C ASP A 389 22.39 3.54 18.65
N VAL A 390 22.41 2.84 17.51
CA VAL A 390 23.64 2.25 16.97
C VAL A 390 24.69 3.33 16.69
N THR A 391 24.28 4.46 16.11
CA THR A 391 25.19 5.60 15.83
C THR A 391 25.76 6.20 17.12
N LYS A 392 24.94 6.35 18.16
CA LYS A 392 25.37 6.82 19.48
C LYS A 392 26.35 5.84 20.14
N GLU A 393 26.05 4.55 20.11
CA GLU A 393 26.90 3.52 20.72
C GLU A 393 28.24 3.40 20.00
N TYR A 394 28.24 3.42 18.66
CA TYR A 394 29.46 3.48 17.87
C TYR A 394 30.30 4.73 18.21
N SER A 395 29.65 5.90 18.28
CA SER A 395 30.33 7.16 18.62
C SER A 395 30.94 7.14 20.03
N LYS A 396 30.23 6.56 21.01
CA LYS A 396 30.76 6.34 22.37
C LYS A 396 31.98 5.41 22.34
N GLN A 397 31.92 4.30 21.61
CA GLN A 397 33.06 3.39 21.48
C GLN A 397 34.26 4.06 20.82
N THR A 398 34.06 4.87 19.77
CA THR A 398 35.14 5.65 19.14
C THR A 398 35.73 6.68 20.10
N GLN A 399 34.89 7.37 20.88
CA GLN A 399 35.35 8.30 21.91
C GLN A 399 36.15 7.57 23.01
N VAL A 400 35.69 6.42 23.49
CA VAL A 400 36.41 5.61 24.48
C VAL A 400 37.74 5.11 23.93
N MET A 401 37.82 4.70 22.66
CA MET A 401 39.09 4.35 22.01
C MET A 401 40.05 5.55 21.93
N ASN A 402 39.55 6.73 21.59
CA ASN A 402 40.36 7.95 21.56
C ASN A 402 40.84 8.35 22.97
N VAL A 403 39.98 8.26 23.98
CA VAL A 403 40.32 8.52 25.39
C VAL A 403 41.36 7.52 25.89
N ASN A 404 41.21 6.22 25.58
CA ASN A 404 42.20 5.20 25.94
C ASN A 404 43.56 5.46 25.26
N LYS A 405 43.55 5.90 24.00
CA LYS A 405 44.76 6.30 23.28
C LYS A 405 45.42 7.54 23.91
N GLN A 406 44.63 8.53 24.31
CA GLN A 406 45.09 9.71 25.03
C GLN A 406 45.63 9.38 26.43
N LEU A 407 44.99 8.48 27.18
CA LEU A 407 45.50 7.99 28.46
C LEU A 407 46.81 7.22 28.31
N SER A 408 46.95 6.43 27.25
CA SER A 408 48.22 5.75 26.94
C SER A 408 49.33 6.75 26.61
N MET A 409 49.03 7.79 25.83
CA MET A 409 49.97 8.87 25.55
C MET A 409 50.31 9.69 26.80
N PHE A 410 49.31 9.99 27.64
CA PHE A 410 49.51 10.68 28.92
C PHE A 410 50.37 9.84 29.87
N LYS A 411 50.11 8.54 30.01
CA LYS A 411 50.93 7.63 30.83
C LYS A 411 52.37 7.57 30.33
N SER A 412 52.56 7.55 29.01
CA SER A 412 53.89 7.60 28.39
C SER A 412 54.61 8.92 28.69
N LEU A 413 53.92 10.05 28.50
CA LEU A 413 54.45 11.38 28.78
C LEU A 413 54.73 11.58 30.28
N PHE A 414 53.83 11.11 31.14
CA PHE A 414 53.99 11.13 32.59
C PHE A 414 55.21 10.30 33.04
N ASN A 415 55.38 9.10 32.49
CA ASN A 415 56.57 8.29 32.74
C ASN A 415 57.85 8.95 32.21
N HIS A 416 57.78 9.68 31.09
CA HIS A 416 58.93 10.39 30.55
C HIS A 416 59.31 11.62 31.39
N LEU A 417 58.32 12.40 31.84
CA LEU A 417 58.53 13.62 32.62
C LEU A 417 58.87 13.35 34.09
N PHE A 418 58.27 12.32 34.70
CA PHE A 418 58.37 12.08 36.15
C PHE A 418 59.05 10.74 36.51
N GLY A 419 59.29 9.86 35.53
CA GLY A 419 60.03 8.61 35.76
C GLY A 419 61.49 8.86 36.19
N GLU A 420 62.11 9.95 35.77
CA GLU A 420 63.46 10.34 36.21
C GLU A 420 63.47 10.99 37.60
N ALA A 421 62.45 11.77 37.96
CA ALA A 421 62.31 12.34 39.31
C ALA A 421 62.18 11.25 40.39
N THR A 422 61.50 10.14 40.05
CA THR A 422 61.36 8.97 40.93
C THR A 422 62.71 8.23 41.11
N LYS A 423 63.57 8.21 40.08
CA LYS A 423 64.94 7.67 40.16
C LYS A 423 65.87 8.59 40.97
N ALA A 424 65.70 9.92 40.88
CA ALA A 424 66.45 10.88 41.68
C ALA A 424 66.14 10.79 43.19
N GLN A 425 64.87 10.60 43.56
CA GLN A 425 64.44 10.35 44.95
C GLN A 425 65.05 9.05 45.52
N THR A 426 65.08 7.99 44.71
CA THR A 426 65.63 6.69 45.11
C THR A 426 67.14 6.80 45.37
N ASN A 427 67.87 7.53 44.53
CA ASN A 427 69.32 7.77 44.70
C ASN A 427 69.66 8.70 45.88
N ALA A 428 68.78 9.66 46.21
CA ALA A 428 68.95 10.50 47.40
C ALA A 428 68.78 9.69 48.70
N ASN A 429 67.80 8.78 48.75
CA ASN A 429 67.60 7.91 49.91
C ASN A 429 68.77 6.92 50.12
N THR A 430 69.40 6.42 49.05
CA THR A 430 70.59 5.56 49.16
C THR A 430 71.80 6.29 49.76
N ARG A 431 71.98 7.59 49.45
CA ARG A 431 73.07 8.40 50.02
C ARG A 431 72.82 8.77 51.49
N ILE A 432 71.57 8.98 51.90
CA ILE A 432 71.20 9.24 53.30
C ILE A 432 71.47 8.00 54.17
N SER A 433 71.16 6.79 53.67
CA SER A 433 71.48 5.53 54.36
C SER A 433 72.99 5.31 54.55
N GLN A 434 73.83 5.75 53.60
CA GLN A 434 75.29 5.66 53.72
C GLN A 434 75.85 6.59 54.81
N VAL A 435 75.27 7.79 54.99
CA VAL A 435 75.68 8.74 56.04
C VAL A 435 75.27 8.27 57.44
N GLU A 436 74.11 7.63 57.58
CA GLU A 436 73.65 7.03 58.85
C GLU A 436 74.54 5.87 59.31
N THR A 437 75.05 5.08 58.36
CA THR A 437 75.93 3.94 58.64
C THR A 437 77.32 4.40 59.12
N ASP A 438 77.83 5.51 58.58
CA ASP A 438 79.13 6.09 58.96
C ASP A 438 79.10 6.77 60.35
N LEU A 439 77.93 7.33 60.73
CA LEU A 439 77.65 7.88 62.06
C LEU A 439 77.53 6.79 63.15
N GLN A 440 76.91 5.65 62.84
CA GLN A 440 76.81 4.53 63.79
C GLN A 440 78.15 3.82 64.02
N ASN A 441 78.98 3.69 62.98
CA ASN A 441 80.30 3.08 63.11
C ASN A 441 81.28 3.94 63.93
N LYS A 442 81.19 5.29 63.86
CA LYS A 442 82.00 6.17 64.73
C LYS A 442 81.51 6.21 66.18
N LYS A 443 80.22 5.96 66.44
CA LYS A 443 79.65 5.91 67.79
C LYS A 443 80.05 4.62 68.54
N LYS A 444 80.18 3.51 67.81
CA LYS A 444 80.61 2.20 68.34
C LYS A 444 82.08 2.17 68.81
N THR A 445 82.95 3.00 68.22
CA THR A 445 84.36 3.15 68.65
C THR A 445 84.51 4.06 69.87
N LEU A 446 83.54 4.95 70.14
CA LEU A 446 83.56 5.87 71.29
C LEU A 446 83.02 5.21 72.57
N ASP A 447 82.04 4.31 72.45
CA ASP A 447 81.46 3.57 73.59
C ASP A 447 82.40 2.47 74.15
N GLN A 448 83.37 2.01 73.37
CA GLN A 448 84.43 1.10 73.84
C GLN A 448 85.56 1.81 74.62
N LEU A 449 85.70 3.14 74.51
CA LEU A 449 86.69 3.91 75.28
C LEU A 449 86.16 4.38 76.64
N ASN A 450 84.86 4.64 76.77
CA ASN A 450 84.22 5.04 78.04
C ASN A 450 84.06 3.89 79.06
N SER A 451 84.28 2.62 78.64
CA SER A 451 84.22 1.46 79.53
C SER A 451 85.56 1.13 80.22
N ILE A 452 86.68 1.74 79.81
CA ILE A 452 88.03 1.46 80.36
C ILE A 452 88.53 2.61 81.28
N GLN A 453 87.90 3.79 81.19
CA GLN A 453 88.24 4.99 81.96
C GLN A 453 88.28 4.81 83.49
N PRO A 454 87.30 4.15 84.16
CA PRO A 454 87.34 4.02 85.63
C PRO A 454 88.42 3.04 86.12
N THR A 455 88.85 2.09 85.30
CA THR A 455 89.87 1.10 85.66
C THR A 455 91.29 1.70 85.56
N ILE A 456 91.54 2.52 84.53
CA ILE A 456 92.83 3.22 84.37
C ILE A 456 93.02 4.25 85.49
N GLN A 457 91.98 5.00 85.88
CA GLN A 457 92.06 6.02 86.92
C GLN A 457 92.41 5.42 88.31
N LYS A 458 91.84 4.27 88.67
CA LYS A 458 92.14 3.55 89.93
C LYS A 458 93.58 3.01 89.97
N PHE A 459 94.10 2.56 88.83
CA PHE A 459 95.48 2.08 88.70
C PHE A 459 96.49 3.22 88.87
N VAL A 460 96.23 4.38 88.25
CA VAL A 460 97.07 5.58 88.39
C VAL A 460 97.10 6.09 89.84
N VAL A 461 95.96 6.09 90.54
CA VAL A 461 95.91 6.48 91.97
C VAL A 461 96.74 5.53 92.85
N THR A 462 96.66 4.23 92.61
CA THR A 462 97.45 3.23 93.36
C THR A 462 98.95 3.44 93.18
N LEU A 463 99.39 3.71 91.94
CA LEU A 463 100.78 4.03 91.64
C LEU A 463 101.22 5.36 92.28
N ALA A 464 100.38 6.39 92.25
CA ALA A 464 100.68 7.68 92.87
C ALA A 464 100.85 7.56 94.39
N ILE A 465 99.98 6.81 95.07
CA ILE A 465 100.11 6.56 96.53
C ILE A 465 101.39 5.78 96.82
N THR A 466 101.70 4.77 96.02
CA THR A 466 102.93 3.97 96.19
C THR A 466 104.19 4.85 96.01
N ALA A 467 104.20 5.74 95.01
CA ALA A 467 105.29 6.70 94.81
C ALA A 467 105.41 7.69 95.98
N LEU A 468 104.28 8.12 96.55
CA LEU A 468 104.23 9.00 97.73
C LEU A 468 104.80 8.31 98.98
N VAL A 469 104.51 7.02 99.18
CA VAL A 469 105.11 6.21 100.25
C VAL A 469 106.64 6.18 100.11
N TYR A 470 107.14 5.98 98.89
CA TYR A 470 108.59 6.04 98.64
C TYR A 470 109.16 7.44 98.87
N ALA A 471 108.46 8.50 98.48
CA ALA A 471 108.94 9.87 98.64
C ALA A 471 109.03 10.31 100.12
N VAL A 472 108.05 9.91 100.95
CA VAL A 472 107.97 10.32 102.36
C VAL A 472 108.82 9.43 103.27
N PHE A 473 108.84 8.12 103.02
CA PHE A 473 109.48 7.17 103.92
C PHE A 473 110.85 6.66 103.43
N SER A 474 111.39 7.22 102.34
CA SER A 474 112.72 6.90 101.76
C SER A 474 113.86 6.62 102.77
N PRO A 475 114.00 7.35 103.90
CA PRO A 475 115.10 7.12 104.84
C PRO A 475 115.03 5.79 105.62
N PHE A 476 113.88 5.09 105.64
CA PHE A 476 113.63 3.93 106.50
C PHE A 476 114.09 2.58 105.92
N GLY A 477 114.88 2.60 104.85
CA GLY A 477 115.53 1.40 104.28
C GLY A 477 114.53 0.32 103.84
N TRP A 478 114.86 -0.95 104.06
CA TRP A 478 114.14 -2.07 103.43
C TRP A 478 112.66 -2.20 103.82
N TYR A 479 112.26 -1.67 104.99
CA TYR A 479 110.87 -1.68 105.45
C TYR A 479 109.92 -0.90 104.52
N VAL A 480 110.41 0.13 103.83
CA VAL A 480 109.64 0.93 102.87
C VAL A 480 109.16 0.08 101.70
N HIS A 481 110.03 -0.82 101.22
CA HIS A 481 109.69 -1.72 100.12
C HIS A 481 108.59 -2.71 100.52
N ALA A 482 108.61 -3.21 101.77
CA ALA A 482 107.56 -4.10 102.28
C ALA A 482 106.21 -3.38 102.38
N ILE A 483 106.18 -2.14 102.87
CA ILE A 483 104.96 -1.34 102.96
C ILE A 483 104.43 -0.98 101.56
N ALA A 484 105.30 -0.56 100.65
CA ALA A 484 104.93 -0.26 99.27
C ALA A 484 104.34 -1.48 98.54
N LEU A 485 104.87 -2.67 98.80
CA LEU A 485 104.35 -3.92 98.23
C LEU A 485 102.95 -4.26 98.77
N VAL A 486 102.71 -4.06 100.06
CA VAL A 486 101.37 -4.24 100.65
C VAL A 486 100.36 -3.25 100.04
N VAL A 487 100.75 -1.98 99.86
CA VAL A 487 99.89 -0.97 99.22
C VAL A 487 99.55 -1.34 97.77
N LEU A 488 100.52 -1.87 97.01
CA LEU A 488 100.30 -2.35 95.65
C LEU A 488 99.34 -3.55 95.59
N VAL A 489 99.54 -4.53 96.47
CA VAL A 489 98.67 -5.73 96.52
C VAL A 489 97.23 -5.34 96.88
N ILE A 490 97.04 -4.48 97.88
CA ILE A 490 95.73 -3.98 98.28
C ILE A 490 95.10 -3.15 97.15
N GLY A 491 95.86 -2.24 96.52
CA GLY A 491 95.36 -1.40 95.44
C GLY A 491 94.96 -2.18 94.18
N ILE A 492 95.70 -3.24 93.83
CA ILE A 492 95.33 -4.15 92.74
C ILE A 492 94.04 -4.91 93.09
N TYR A 493 93.94 -5.44 94.31
CA TYR A 493 92.73 -6.13 94.79
C TYR A 493 91.49 -5.23 94.71
N LEU A 494 91.59 -3.98 95.19
CA LEU A 494 90.50 -3.02 95.14
C LEU A 494 90.14 -2.57 93.71
N THR A 495 91.12 -2.53 92.80
CA THR A 495 90.89 -2.19 91.38
C THR A 495 90.11 -3.29 90.65
N LEU A 496 90.33 -4.55 91.01
CA LEU A 496 89.67 -5.70 90.39
C LEU A 496 88.27 -5.99 90.98
N ASN A 497 88.07 -5.81 92.29
CA ASN A 497 86.81 -6.15 92.96
C ASN A 497 85.77 -5.03 93.04
N ASN A 498 86.04 -3.84 92.49
CA ASN A 498 85.09 -2.74 92.30
C ASN A 498 84.26 -2.21 93.51
N ASP A 499 84.48 -2.71 94.73
CA ASP A 499 83.65 -2.44 95.92
C ASP A 499 83.96 -1.15 96.70
N VAL A 500 84.76 -0.24 96.14
CA VAL A 500 85.07 1.05 96.78
C VAL A 500 84.66 2.21 95.87
N THR A 501 83.64 2.96 96.30
CA THR A 501 83.29 4.25 95.72
C THR A 501 84.26 5.30 96.23
N LEU A 502 85.11 5.82 95.35
CA LEU A 502 85.91 7.02 95.65
C LEU A 502 84.98 8.18 95.99
N SER A 503 85.22 8.80 97.15
CA SER A 503 84.43 9.95 97.61
C SER A 503 84.44 11.09 96.58
N ARG A 504 83.33 11.83 96.52
CA ARG A 504 83.02 12.91 95.55
C ARG A 504 84.03 14.08 95.49
N LEU A 505 85.15 14.01 96.21
CA LEU A 505 86.18 15.04 96.27
C LEU A 505 87.10 15.09 95.03
N TRP A 506 87.06 14.10 94.14
CA TRP A 506 87.98 14.03 92.98
C TRP A 506 87.32 14.13 91.60
N SER A 507 86.00 14.31 91.50
CA SER A 507 85.31 14.52 90.21
C SER A 507 85.26 16.00 89.78
N ARG A 508 86.10 16.86 90.37
CA ARG A 508 86.20 18.29 90.06
C ARG A 508 87.65 18.72 89.93
N LEU A 509 88.37 18.08 89.02
CA LEU A 509 89.50 18.70 88.34
C LEU A 509 89.32 18.41 86.84
N PRO A 510 89.51 19.43 85.99
CA PRO A 510 88.97 19.51 84.62
C PRO A 510 89.46 18.42 83.67
#